data_AF-A0A7S3TSE2-F1
#
_entry.id   AF-A0A7S3TSE2-F1
#
_cell.length_a   1.000
_cell.length_b   1.000
_cell.length_c   1.000
_cell.angle_alpha   90.00
_cell.angle_beta   90.00
_cell.angle_gamma   90.00
#
_symmetry.space_group_name_H-M   'P 1'
#
loop_
_entity.id
_entity.type
_entity.pdbx_description
1 polymer ?
#
loop_
_entity_poly.entity_id
_entity_poly.type
_entity_poly.pdbx_seq_one_letter_code
_entity_poly.pdbx_strand_id
1 'polypeptide(L)'
;TAAAAAASSAPPVPASGGAAAASRVSGVAPAEVSGAALKELLGQLTAALLATGAEPSLRVGGQLGAHHRILGRLASTQPLLSGYQGALLEHALSLPHERHELLLAWAYAEFREHSLERYDELADVLLASLHERLAPNDRLWTKLLLQMPRLPRTVLELLRSDVASAASPRLTLGLTTLRDLALQRDAWRPACLELLLELCTAGSAPLRAPSIRLVVSMAAGEGVSQAVPAGTSPHISPYLPI
;
A
#
# COMPACT_ATOMS: atom_id res chain seq x y z
N THR A 1 97.12 12.36 4.61
CA THR A 1 96.90 13.39 5.63
C THR A 1 95.55 13.10 6.26
N ALA A 2 95.51 12.37 7.39
CA ALA A 2 95.44 12.94 8.75
C ALA A 2 94.32 14.01 8.84
N ALA A 3 93.29 13.93 9.69
CA ALA A 3 93.14 13.17 10.92
C ALA A 3 91.67 13.21 11.41
N ALA A 4 91.37 12.29 12.33
CA ALA A 4 90.61 12.45 13.59
C ALA A 4 89.15 12.97 13.55
N ALA A 5 88.24 12.63 14.48
CA ALA A 5 88.08 11.64 15.54
C ALA A 5 86.76 12.01 16.27
N ALA A 6 86.29 11.12 17.15
CA ALA A 6 85.15 11.19 18.10
C ALA A 6 83.85 10.56 17.57
N ALA A 7 83.47 9.31 17.86
CA ALA A 7 83.41 8.48 19.08
C ALA A 7 82.19 8.78 20.00
N SER A 8 81.55 7.67 20.40
CA SER A 8 80.57 7.45 21.50
C SER A 8 79.10 7.34 21.06
N SER A 9 78.27 6.35 21.45
CA SER A 9 78.45 4.99 22.01
C SER A 9 77.07 4.30 22.08
N ALA A 10 77.00 3.04 21.63
CA ALA A 10 76.11 1.94 22.07
C ALA A 10 74.56 2.07 21.93
N PRO A 11 73.76 0.99 22.11
CA PRO A 11 73.50 -0.06 21.10
C PRO A 11 71.99 -0.31 20.83
N PRO A 12 71.58 -0.88 19.67
CA PRO A 12 70.22 -1.38 19.48
C PRO A 12 70.07 -2.82 20.04
N VAL A 13 69.14 -3.00 20.97
CA VAL A 13 68.72 -4.29 21.55
C VAL A 13 67.59 -4.89 20.69
N PRO A 14 67.48 -6.23 20.58
CA PRO A 14 66.84 -6.92 19.45
C PRO A 14 65.42 -7.38 19.78
N ALA A 15 64.57 -7.54 18.75
CA ALA A 15 63.38 -8.39 18.77
C ALA A 15 62.92 -8.58 17.32
N SER A 16 63.30 -9.67 16.66
CA SER A 16 62.55 -10.95 16.63
C SER A 16 61.29 -10.87 15.78
N GLY A 17 61.30 -11.66 14.71
CA GLY A 17 60.26 -11.74 13.71
C GLY A 17 58.87 -12.08 14.25
N GLY A 18 57.90 -11.66 13.46
CA GLY A 18 56.49 -12.01 13.58
C GLY A 18 55.82 -11.62 12.28
N ALA A 19 55.89 -12.51 11.29
CA ALA A 19 55.07 -12.44 10.11
C ALA A 19 53.60 -12.46 10.55
N ALA A 20 52.98 -11.29 10.63
CA ALA A 20 51.54 -11.17 10.78
C ALA A 20 50.91 -11.61 9.45
N ALA A 21 50.59 -12.90 9.37
CA ALA A 21 49.77 -13.46 8.34
C ALA A 21 48.45 -12.70 8.29
N ALA A 22 48.31 -11.81 7.30
CA ALA A 22 47.04 -11.31 6.84
C ALA A 22 46.23 -12.53 6.37
N SER A 23 45.41 -13.07 7.25
CA SER A 23 44.38 -14.06 6.94
C SER A 23 43.43 -13.42 5.93
N ARG A 24 43.74 -13.60 4.64
CA ARG A 24 42.80 -13.42 3.54
C ARG A 24 41.61 -14.32 3.86
N VAL A 25 40.47 -13.71 4.15
CA VAL A 25 39.18 -14.41 4.12
C VAL A 25 39.02 -14.93 2.70
N SER A 26 39.37 -16.21 2.54
CA SER A 26 39.19 -16.98 1.33
C SER A 26 37.71 -16.96 0.97
N GLY A 27 37.45 -16.77 -0.32
CA GLY A 27 36.15 -16.45 -0.88
C GLY A 27 35.02 -17.33 -0.36
N VAL A 28 34.06 -16.68 0.29
CA VAL A 28 32.67 -17.08 0.11
C VAL A 28 32.33 -16.64 -1.30
N ALA A 29 32.39 -17.59 -2.25
CA ALA A 29 31.76 -17.42 -3.54
C ALA A 29 30.34 -16.88 -3.30
N PRO A 30 29.84 -15.92 -4.09
CA PRO A 30 28.43 -15.56 -4.00
C PRO A 30 27.69 -16.87 -4.27
N ALA A 31 27.07 -17.44 -3.24
CA ALA A 31 26.18 -18.56 -3.44
C ALA A 31 25.15 -18.02 -4.42
N GLU A 32 25.15 -18.56 -5.64
CA GLU A 32 24.04 -18.33 -6.56
C GLU A 32 22.85 -18.95 -5.87
N VAL A 33 22.16 -18.14 -5.07
CA VAL A 33 20.90 -18.50 -4.45
C VAL A 33 19.97 -18.70 -5.62
N SER A 34 19.81 -19.97 -6.01
CA SER A 34 18.85 -20.37 -7.04
C SER A 34 17.55 -19.65 -6.77
N GLY A 35 16.98 -18.99 -7.78
CA GLY A 35 15.74 -18.24 -7.62
C GLY A 35 14.59 -19.09 -7.04
N ALA A 36 14.69 -20.41 -7.15
CA ALA A 36 13.78 -21.36 -6.50
C ALA A 36 13.99 -21.41 -4.97
N ALA A 37 15.23 -21.47 -4.49
CA ALA A 37 15.54 -21.44 -3.06
C ALA A 37 15.15 -20.10 -2.42
N LEU A 38 15.34 -18.97 -3.13
CA LEU A 38 14.89 -17.66 -2.65
C LEU A 38 13.37 -17.59 -2.57
N LYS A 39 12.64 -18.14 -3.55
CA LYS A 39 11.17 -18.22 -3.55
C LYS A 39 10.65 -19.12 -2.43
N GLU A 40 11.30 -20.25 -2.18
CA GLU A 40 10.98 -21.16 -1.08
C GLU A 40 11.17 -20.47 0.28
N LEU A 41 12.31 -19.79 0.47
CA LEU A 41 12.62 -19.04 1.69
C LEU A 41 11.69 -17.85 1.88
N LEU A 42 11.33 -17.15 0.80
CA LEU A 42 10.33 -16.09 0.82
C LEU A 42 8.94 -16.62 1.14
N GLY A 43 8.56 -17.79 0.62
CA GLY A 43 7.31 -18.50 0.93
C GLY A 43 7.24 -18.95 2.41
N GLN A 44 8.35 -19.46 2.93
CA GLN A 44 8.47 -19.86 4.34
C GLN A 44 8.50 -18.66 5.28
N LEU A 45 9.21 -17.58 4.93
CA LEU A 45 9.23 -16.33 5.68
C LEU A 45 7.90 -15.61 5.64
N THR A 46 7.15 -15.70 4.55
CA THR A 46 5.82 -15.12 4.46
C THR A 46 4.79 -15.91 5.24
N ALA A 47 4.82 -17.24 5.18
CA ALA A 47 4.02 -18.09 6.07
C ALA A 47 4.36 -17.82 7.54
N ALA A 48 5.66 -17.64 7.86
CA ALA A 48 6.10 -17.28 9.19
C ALA A 48 5.66 -15.86 9.59
N LEU A 49 5.77 -14.86 8.72
CA LEU A 49 5.37 -13.47 8.98
C LEU A 49 3.86 -13.32 9.15
N LEU A 50 3.07 -14.04 8.34
CA LEU A 50 1.61 -14.11 8.46
C LEU A 50 1.18 -14.85 9.73
N ALA A 51 1.97 -15.84 10.19
CA ALA A 51 1.68 -16.62 11.40
C ALA A 51 2.20 -15.97 12.70
N THR A 52 3.27 -15.18 12.63
CA THR A 52 3.79 -14.48 13.80
C THR A 52 2.89 -13.30 14.13
N GLY A 53 2.26 -13.32 15.30
CA GLY A 53 1.59 -12.19 15.93
C GLY A 53 2.56 -11.05 16.31
N ALA A 54 3.50 -10.71 15.42
CA ALA A 54 4.47 -9.63 15.56
C ALA A 54 3.84 -8.26 15.25
N GLU A 55 2.69 -8.20 14.56
CA GLU A 55 1.98 -6.96 14.27
C GLU A 55 1.71 -6.06 15.49
N PRO A 56 1.22 -6.56 16.65
CA PRO A 56 1.07 -5.72 17.85
C PRO A 56 2.40 -5.13 18.30
N SER A 57 3.49 -5.91 18.28
CA SER A 57 4.83 -5.42 18.65
C SER A 57 5.36 -4.40 17.64
N LEU A 58 5.12 -4.61 16.34
CA LEU A 58 5.49 -3.69 15.27
C LEU A 58 4.67 -2.40 15.28
N ARG A 59 3.41 -2.48 15.73
CA ARG A 59 2.54 -1.31 15.93
C ARG A 59 3.06 -0.44 17.07
N VAL A 60 3.45 -1.03 18.19
CA VAL A 60 4.08 -0.32 19.31
C VAL A 60 5.43 0.27 18.90
N GLY A 61 6.18 -0.41 18.03
CA GLY A 61 7.45 0.07 17.48
C GLY A 61 7.35 1.06 16.31
N GLY A 62 6.15 1.36 15.80
CA GLY A 62 5.95 2.26 14.64
C GLY A 62 6.43 1.70 13.29
N GLN A 63 6.79 0.42 13.21
CA GLN A 63 7.37 -0.22 12.01
C GLN A 63 6.32 -0.89 11.12
N LEU A 64 5.05 -0.89 11.53
CA LEU A 64 3.97 -1.56 10.81
C LEU A 64 3.84 -1.10 9.35
N GLY A 65 4.04 0.18 9.07
CA GLY A 65 4.02 0.69 7.68
C GLY A 65 5.20 0.21 6.83
N ALA A 66 6.36 -0.04 7.41
CA ALA A 66 7.49 -0.66 6.69
C ALA A 66 7.20 -2.14 6.41
N HIS A 67 6.64 -2.85 7.40
CA HIS A 67 6.20 -4.24 7.25
C HIS A 67 5.18 -4.39 6.12
N HIS A 68 4.12 -3.59 6.10
CA HIS A 68 3.12 -3.61 5.03
C HIS A 68 3.71 -3.33 3.65
N ARG A 69 4.66 -2.40 3.54
CA ARG A 69 5.36 -2.12 2.27
C ARG A 69 6.20 -3.30 1.80
N ILE A 70 6.90 -3.97 2.71
CA ILE A 70 7.68 -5.17 2.37
C ILE A 70 6.74 -6.27 1.89
N LEU A 71 5.65 -6.54 2.63
CA LEU A 71 4.67 -7.56 2.24
C LEU A 71 4.00 -7.28 0.89
N GLY A 72 3.60 -6.02 0.64
CA GLY A 72 3.00 -5.60 -0.61
C GLY A 72 3.94 -5.74 -1.81
N ARG A 73 5.23 -5.43 -1.64
CA ARG A 73 6.26 -5.64 -2.68
C ARG A 73 6.60 -7.12 -2.88
N LEU A 74 6.62 -7.90 -1.82
CA LEU A 74 6.77 -9.35 -1.98
C LEU A 74 5.59 -9.93 -2.77
N ALA A 75 4.37 -9.45 -2.52
CA ALA A 75 3.20 -9.89 -3.26
C ALA A 75 3.20 -9.49 -4.73
N SER A 76 3.73 -8.32 -5.08
CA SER A 76 3.90 -7.92 -6.48
C SER A 76 4.90 -8.82 -7.21
N THR A 77 6.00 -9.24 -6.56
CA THR A 77 7.01 -10.10 -7.20
C THR A 77 6.55 -11.53 -7.52
N GLN A 78 5.43 -11.99 -6.93
CA GLN A 78 4.88 -13.33 -7.15
C GLN A 78 3.95 -13.34 -8.38
N PRO A 79 3.70 -14.49 -9.02
CA PRO A 79 2.66 -14.58 -10.03
C PRO A 79 1.28 -14.23 -9.44
N LEU A 80 0.45 -13.58 -10.26
CA LEU A 80 -0.94 -13.26 -9.95
C LEU A 80 -1.70 -14.50 -9.49
N LEU A 81 -2.57 -14.32 -8.49
CA LEU A 81 -3.42 -15.35 -7.91
C LEU A 81 -2.65 -16.57 -7.37
N SER A 82 -1.38 -16.39 -7.02
CA SER A 82 -0.63 -17.40 -6.27
C SER A 82 -1.26 -17.65 -4.89
N GLY A 83 -1.04 -18.84 -4.33
CA GLY A 83 -1.51 -19.18 -2.98
C GLY A 83 -1.05 -18.18 -1.92
N TYR A 84 0.11 -17.54 -2.12
CA TYR A 84 0.59 -16.45 -1.27
C TYR A 84 -0.31 -15.22 -1.33
N GLN A 85 -0.68 -14.76 -2.53
CA GLN A 85 -1.57 -13.60 -2.70
C GLN A 85 -2.94 -13.85 -2.08
N GLY A 86 -3.47 -15.08 -2.21
CA GLY A 86 -4.72 -15.46 -1.54
C GLY A 86 -4.61 -15.43 -0.01
N ALA A 87 -3.52 -15.98 0.56
CA ALA A 87 -3.29 -15.95 2.00
C ALA A 87 -3.08 -14.51 2.53
N LEU A 88 -2.36 -13.67 1.78
CA LEU A 88 -2.15 -12.27 2.13
C LEU A 88 -3.47 -11.48 2.07
N LEU A 89 -4.31 -11.76 1.07
CA LEU A 89 -5.63 -11.14 0.94
C LEU A 89 -6.54 -11.54 2.11
N GLU A 90 -6.66 -12.82 2.42
CA GLU A 90 -7.44 -13.28 3.58
C GLU A 90 -6.92 -12.68 4.89
N HIS A 91 -5.60 -12.58 5.04
CA HIS A 91 -4.99 -11.93 6.19
C HIS A 91 -5.33 -10.44 6.26
N ALA A 92 -5.27 -9.71 5.15
CA ALA A 92 -5.65 -8.30 5.12
C ALA A 92 -7.16 -8.11 5.41
N LEU A 93 -8.01 -8.99 4.87
CA LEU A 93 -9.46 -8.93 5.01
C LEU A 93 -9.96 -9.41 6.38
N SER A 94 -9.16 -10.13 7.16
CA SER A 94 -9.58 -10.54 8.51
C SER A 94 -9.71 -9.34 9.47
N LEU A 95 -8.94 -8.27 9.24
CA LEU A 95 -8.97 -7.03 10.02
C LEU A 95 -8.86 -5.82 9.06
N PRO A 96 -9.91 -5.53 8.27
CA PRO A 96 -9.80 -4.60 7.15
C PRO A 96 -9.45 -3.19 7.62
N HIS A 97 -10.02 -2.72 8.73
CA HIS A 97 -9.70 -1.40 9.30
C HIS A 97 -8.25 -1.25 9.74
N GLU A 98 -7.62 -2.31 10.22
CA GLU A 98 -6.26 -2.27 10.72
C GLU A 98 -5.23 -2.48 9.61
N ARG A 99 -5.60 -3.28 8.61
CA ARG A 99 -4.71 -3.75 7.54
C ARG A 99 -5.01 -3.14 6.18
N HIS A 100 -5.89 -2.15 6.07
CA HIS A 100 -6.14 -1.44 4.81
C HIS A 100 -4.87 -0.82 4.21
N GLU A 101 -3.93 -0.37 5.05
CA GLU A 101 -2.63 0.15 4.61
C GLU A 101 -1.79 -0.93 3.90
N LEU A 102 -1.97 -2.21 4.23
CA LEU A 102 -1.35 -3.33 3.50
C LEU A 102 -1.95 -3.49 2.10
N LEU A 103 -3.28 -3.41 1.99
CA LEU A 103 -3.96 -3.46 0.69
C LEU A 103 -3.50 -2.32 -0.22
N LEU A 104 -3.41 -1.11 0.32
CA LEU A 104 -2.87 0.05 -0.41
C LEU A 104 -1.42 -0.16 -0.79
N ALA A 105 -0.55 -0.55 0.15
CA ALA A 105 0.86 -0.79 -0.13
C ALA A 105 1.06 -1.82 -1.25
N TRP A 106 0.25 -2.86 -1.28
CA TRP A 106 0.26 -3.86 -2.35
C TRP A 106 -0.23 -3.30 -3.68
N ALA A 107 -1.38 -2.63 -3.71
CA ALA A 107 -1.90 -2.00 -4.93
C ALA A 107 -0.91 -0.99 -5.54
N TYR A 108 -0.26 -0.17 -4.70
CA TYR A 108 0.78 0.75 -5.14
C TYR A 108 2.05 0.06 -5.64
N ALA A 109 2.44 -1.07 -5.02
CA ALA A 109 3.59 -1.85 -5.50
C ALA A 109 3.29 -2.43 -6.89
N GLU A 110 2.11 -3.04 -7.07
CA GLU A 110 1.69 -3.59 -8.36
C GLU A 110 1.56 -2.54 -9.45
N PHE A 111 0.95 -1.39 -9.14
CA PHE A 111 0.81 -0.28 -10.08
C PHE A 111 2.17 0.26 -10.57
N ARG A 112 3.22 0.18 -9.74
CA ARG A 112 4.55 0.70 -10.07
C ARG A 112 5.42 -0.31 -10.82
N GLU A 113 5.29 -1.59 -10.51
CA GLU A 113 6.24 -2.62 -10.94
C GLU A 113 5.73 -3.42 -12.15
N HIS A 114 4.43 -3.40 -12.45
CA HIS A 114 3.82 -4.24 -13.50
C HIS A 114 2.95 -3.47 -14.50
N SER A 115 2.42 -4.21 -15.49
CA SER A 115 1.53 -3.66 -16.52
C SER A 115 0.17 -3.26 -15.93
N LEU A 116 -0.50 -2.32 -16.60
CA LEU A 116 -1.83 -1.84 -16.19
C LEU A 116 -2.90 -2.94 -16.22
N GLU A 117 -2.79 -3.90 -17.14
CA GLU A 117 -3.70 -5.05 -17.23
C GLU A 117 -3.60 -5.92 -15.98
N ARG A 118 -2.37 -6.26 -15.58
CA ARG A 118 -2.09 -7.02 -14.36
C ARG A 118 -2.54 -6.29 -13.10
N TYR A 119 -2.34 -4.98 -13.06
CA TYR A 119 -2.85 -4.15 -11.97
C TYR A 119 -4.38 -4.18 -11.91
N ASP A 120 -5.07 -4.02 -13.05
CA ASP A 120 -6.53 -3.99 -13.10
C ASP A 120 -7.11 -5.35 -12.63
N GLU A 121 -6.53 -6.49 -13.06
CA GLU A 121 -6.92 -7.84 -12.58
C GLU A 121 -6.81 -7.98 -11.05
N LEU A 122 -5.69 -7.52 -10.48
CA LEU A 122 -5.47 -7.53 -9.04
C LEU A 122 -6.44 -6.61 -8.31
N ALA A 123 -6.60 -5.38 -8.79
CA ALA A 123 -7.46 -4.39 -8.20
C ALA A 123 -8.93 -4.85 -8.21
N ASP A 124 -9.37 -5.54 -9.26
CA ASP A 124 -10.71 -6.12 -9.34
C ASP A 124 -10.93 -7.15 -8.23
N VAL A 125 -10.01 -8.10 -8.06
CA VAL A 125 -10.10 -9.12 -7.01
C VAL A 125 -10.05 -8.50 -5.62
N LEU A 126 -9.11 -7.57 -5.38
CA LEU A 126 -8.96 -6.89 -4.10
C LEU A 126 -10.22 -6.12 -3.71
N LEU A 127 -10.75 -5.31 -4.62
CA LEU A 127 -11.89 -4.44 -4.34
C LEU A 127 -13.20 -5.22 -4.24
N ALA A 128 -13.41 -6.25 -5.06
CA ALA A 128 -14.57 -7.12 -4.93
C ALA A 128 -14.57 -7.84 -3.58
N SER A 129 -13.45 -8.48 -3.22
CA SER A 129 -13.32 -9.21 -1.94
C SER A 129 -13.49 -8.30 -0.73
N LEU A 130 -12.99 -7.06 -0.83
CA LEU A 130 -13.15 -6.05 0.20
C LEU A 130 -14.61 -5.58 0.32
N HIS A 131 -15.28 -5.30 -0.81
CA HIS A 131 -16.67 -4.86 -0.83
C HIS A 131 -17.59 -5.89 -0.16
N GLU A 132 -17.40 -7.17 -0.47
CA GLU A 132 -18.17 -8.27 0.10
C GLU A 132 -17.99 -8.39 1.62
N ARG A 133 -16.78 -8.19 2.13
CA ARG A 133 -16.44 -8.35 3.56
C ARG A 133 -16.81 -7.15 4.42
N LEU A 134 -16.81 -5.94 3.86
CA LEU A 134 -17.09 -4.72 4.63
C LEU A 134 -18.56 -4.62 5.02
N ALA A 135 -18.85 -3.97 6.14
CA ALA A 135 -20.22 -3.66 6.52
C ALA A 135 -20.85 -2.65 5.53
N PRO A 136 -22.19 -2.65 5.35
CA PRO A 136 -22.85 -1.83 4.32
C PRO A 136 -22.74 -0.32 4.53
N ASN A 137 -22.40 0.12 5.75
CA ASN A 137 -22.22 1.54 6.11
C ASN A 137 -20.75 1.90 6.38
N ASP A 138 -19.82 1.02 6.02
CA ASP A 138 -18.41 1.20 6.34
C ASP A 138 -17.72 2.21 5.41
N ARG A 139 -17.25 3.33 5.98
CA ARG A 139 -16.53 4.37 5.24
C ARG A 139 -15.13 3.98 4.79
N LEU A 140 -14.60 2.85 5.27
CA LEU A 140 -13.33 2.32 4.80
C LEU A 140 -13.37 2.04 3.28
N TRP A 141 -14.51 1.61 2.76
CA TRP A 141 -14.72 1.42 1.32
C TRP A 141 -14.41 2.70 0.53
N THR A 142 -15.11 3.79 0.86
CA THR A 142 -14.91 5.11 0.23
C THR A 142 -13.48 5.60 0.39
N LYS A 143 -12.91 5.48 1.60
CA LYS A 143 -11.53 5.88 1.89
C LYS A 143 -10.54 5.17 0.98
N LEU A 144 -10.67 3.84 0.85
CA LEU A 144 -9.79 3.04 0.01
C LEU A 144 -9.91 3.41 -1.46
N LEU A 145 -11.12 3.55 -2.00
CA LEU A 145 -11.30 3.96 -3.39
C LEU A 145 -10.65 5.32 -3.71
N LEU A 146 -10.70 6.27 -2.77
CA LEU A 146 -10.06 7.56 -2.93
C LEU A 146 -8.53 7.46 -2.93
N GLN A 147 -7.96 6.57 -2.10
CA GLN A 147 -6.52 6.39 -1.93
C GLN A 147 -5.87 5.46 -2.96
N MET A 148 -6.62 4.66 -3.71
CA MET A 148 -6.06 3.77 -4.73
C MET A 148 -5.36 4.55 -5.86
N PRO A 149 -4.24 4.06 -6.42
CA PRO A 149 -3.52 4.77 -7.47
C PRO A 149 -4.39 4.94 -8.73
N ARG A 150 -5.07 3.86 -9.13
CA ARG A 150 -6.03 3.83 -10.24
C ARG A 150 -7.20 2.94 -9.87
N LEU A 151 -8.41 3.32 -10.25
CA LEU A 151 -9.58 2.49 -10.02
C LEU A 151 -9.89 1.68 -11.29
N PRO A 152 -10.15 0.36 -11.16
CA PRO A 152 -10.59 -0.45 -12.28
C PRO A 152 -12.07 -0.17 -12.58
N ARG A 153 -12.52 -0.50 -13.80
CA ARG A 153 -13.89 -0.19 -14.27
C ARG A 153 -14.98 -0.88 -13.44
N THR A 154 -14.68 -2.06 -12.90
CA THR A 154 -15.57 -2.89 -12.07
C THR A 154 -16.08 -2.15 -10.83
N VAL A 155 -15.36 -1.13 -10.35
CA VAL A 155 -15.83 -0.28 -9.24
C VAL A 155 -17.16 0.42 -9.56
N LEU A 156 -17.37 0.85 -10.81
CA LEU A 156 -18.66 1.44 -11.19
C LEU A 156 -19.78 0.40 -11.15
N GLU A 157 -19.49 -0.84 -11.48
CA GLU A 157 -20.49 -1.93 -11.45
C GLU A 157 -20.88 -2.25 -10.01
N LEU A 158 -19.92 -2.31 -9.09
CA LEU A 158 -20.17 -2.44 -7.67
C LEU A 158 -21.00 -1.26 -7.13
N LEU A 159 -20.64 -0.02 -7.49
CA LEU A 159 -21.39 1.17 -7.07
C LEU A 159 -22.80 1.20 -7.66
N ARG A 160 -22.99 0.77 -8.91
CA ARG A 160 -24.31 0.59 -9.52
C ARG A 160 -25.15 -0.41 -8.74
N SER A 161 -24.54 -1.52 -8.31
CA SER A 161 -25.22 -2.53 -7.50
C SER A 161 -25.64 -1.98 -6.13
N ASP A 162 -24.79 -1.15 -5.50
CA ASP A 162 -25.06 -0.53 -4.21
C ASP A 162 -26.27 0.41 -4.25
N VAL A 163 -26.49 1.08 -5.38
CA VAL A 163 -27.57 2.07 -5.58
C VAL A 163 -28.74 1.55 -6.43
N ALA A 164 -28.74 0.26 -6.80
CA ALA A 164 -29.74 -0.32 -7.69
C ALA A 164 -31.17 -0.30 -7.13
N SER A 165 -31.32 -0.30 -5.80
CA SER A 165 -32.62 -0.34 -5.13
C SER A 165 -32.66 0.52 -3.88
N ALA A 166 -33.83 1.09 -3.61
CA ALA A 166 -34.11 1.86 -2.38
C ALA A 166 -34.00 1.02 -1.11
N ALA A 167 -34.14 -0.30 -1.22
CA ALA A 167 -33.98 -1.25 -0.11
C ALA A 167 -32.52 -1.70 0.09
N SER A 168 -31.58 -1.26 -0.75
CA SER A 168 -30.18 -1.62 -0.61
C SER A 168 -29.64 -1.11 0.73
N PRO A 169 -29.03 -1.97 1.56
CA PRO A 169 -28.44 -1.54 2.82
C PRO A 169 -27.23 -0.62 2.59
N ARG A 170 -26.62 -0.66 1.40
CA ARG A 170 -25.47 0.15 0.99
C ARG A 170 -25.84 1.46 0.31
N LEU A 171 -27.13 1.74 0.10
CA LEU A 171 -27.58 2.87 -0.71
C LEU A 171 -26.94 4.20 -0.29
N THR A 172 -26.98 4.52 1.00
CA THR A 172 -26.41 5.78 1.52
C THR A 172 -24.91 5.84 1.29
N LEU A 173 -24.18 4.75 1.60
CA LEU A 173 -22.74 4.66 1.38
C LEU A 173 -22.40 4.81 -0.11
N GLY A 174 -23.12 4.12 -1.00
CA GLY A 174 -22.94 4.17 -2.45
C GLY A 174 -23.12 5.59 -3.00
N LEU A 175 -24.20 6.28 -2.62
CA LEU A 175 -24.46 7.67 -3.01
C LEU A 175 -23.38 8.63 -2.51
N THR A 176 -22.93 8.50 -1.25
CA THR A 176 -21.85 9.34 -0.72
C THR A 176 -20.51 9.04 -1.41
N THR A 177 -20.25 7.78 -1.73
CA THR A 177 -19.04 7.36 -2.44
C THR A 177 -19.00 7.90 -3.85
N LEU A 178 -20.12 7.87 -4.58
CA LEU A 178 -20.23 8.47 -5.92
C LEU A 178 -19.96 9.97 -5.89
N ARG A 179 -20.53 10.69 -4.92
CA ARG A 179 -20.24 12.11 -4.73
C ARG A 179 -18.75 12.33 -4.47
N ASP A 180 -18.17 11.63 -3.51
CA ASP A 180 -16.79 11.85 -3.09
C ASP A 180 -15.80 11.51 -4.21
N LEU A 181 -16.03 10.45 -4.99
CA LEU A 181 -15.26 10.13 -6.18
C LEU A 181 -15.37 11.22 -7.25
N ALA A 182 -16.56 11.73 -7.51
CA ALA A 182 -16.76 12.77 -8.52
C ALA A 182 -16.13 14.13 -8.14
N LEU A 183 -16.04 14.41 -6.85
CA LEU A 183 -15.40 15.63 -6.33
C LEU A 183 -13.87 15.49 -6.29
N GLN A 184 -13.35 14.36 -5.82
CA GLN A 184 -11.92 14.21 -5.54
C GLN A 184 -11.11 13.58 -6.68
N ARG A 185 -11.75 12.89 -7.62
CA ARG A 185 -11.07 12.22 -8.75
C ARG A 185 -11.65 12.69 -10.09
N ASP A 186 -11.02 13.69 -10.70
CA ASP A 186 -11.47 14.29 -11.97
C ASP A 186 -11.72 13.26 -13.09
N ALA A 187 -10.87 12.23 -13.19
CA ALA A 187 -11.00 11.17 -14.19
C ALA A 187 -12.29 10.34 -14.03
N TRP A 188 -12.85 10.28 -12.81
CA TRP A 188 -14.05 9.50 -12.47
C TRP A 188 -15.32 10.36 -12.40
N ARG A 189 -15.18 11.69 -12.37
CA ARG A 189 -16.29 12.64 -12.38
C ARG A 189 -17.34 12.37 -13.45
N PRO A 190 -17.02 12.20 -14.75
CA PRO A 190 -18.05 12.01 -15.77
C PRO A 190 -18.88 10.75 -15.52
N ALA A 191 -18.24 9.61 -15.26
CA ALA A 191 -18.94 8.35 -15.03
C ALA A 191 -19.78 8.35 -13.74
N CYS A 192 -19.31 9.00 -12.68
CA CYS A 192 -20.08 9.14 -11.44
C CYS A 192 -21.28 10.07 -11.63
N LEU A 193 -21.12 11.17 -12.39
CA LEU A 193 -22.22 12.09 -12.70
C LEU A 193 -23.27 11.44 -13.58
N GLU A 194 -22.87 10.69 -14.61
CA GLU A 194 -23.79 9.92 -15.45
C GLU A 194 -24.69 9.01 -14.60
N LEU A 195 -24.09 8.22 -13.70
CA LEU A 195 -24.86 7.36 -12.80
C LEU A 195 -25.77 8.14 -11.85
N LEU A 196 -25.29 9.25 -11.27
CA LEU A 196 -26.13 10.10 -10.42
C LEU A 196 -27.32 10.70 -11.20
N LEU A 197 -27.12 11.11 -12.44
CA LEU A 197 -28.16 11.64 -13.33
C LEU A 197 -29.19 10.58 -13.70
N GLU A 198 -28.76 9.33 -13.95
CA GLU A 198 -29.67 8.19 -14.12
C GLU A 198 -30.57 8.04 -12.88
N LEU A 199 -29.99 8.08 -11.68
CA LEU A 199 -30.73 7.98 -10.41
C LEU A 199 -31.69 9.16 -10.17
N CYS A 200 -31.41 10.36 -10.71
CA CYS A 200 -32.35 11.48 -10.66
C CYS A 200 -33.66 11.21 -11.40
N THR A 201 -33.66 10.29 -12.36
CA THR A 201 -34.86 9.88 -13.11
C THR A 201 -35.55 8.66 -12.52
N ALA A 202 -35.01 8.09 -11.43
CA ALA A 202 -35.59 6.91 -10.80
C ALA A 202 -37.02 7.17 -10.30
N GLY A 203 -37.91 6.19 -10.51
CA GLY A 203 -39.29 6.24 -10.01
C GLY A 203 -39.37 6.25 -8.48
N SER A 204 -38.31 5.81 -7.80
CA SER A 204 -38.23 5.75 -6.34
C SER A 204 -37.77 7.08 -5.75
N ALA A 205 -38.67 7.75 -5.02
CA ALA A 205 -38.36 8.99 -4.28
C ALA A 205 -37.10 8.93 -3.39
N PRO A 206 -36.84 7.84 -2.61
CA PRO A 206 -35.63 7.74 -1.79
C PRO A 206 -34.33 7.60 -2.59
N LEU A 207 -34.37 7.26 -3.89
CA LEU A 207 -33.19 7.33 -4.77
C LEU A 207 -33.07 8.70 -5.42
N ARG A 208 -34.18 9.17 -5.98
CA ARG A 208 -34.24 10.40 -6.76
C ARG A 208 -33.91 11.66 -5.97
N ALA A 209 -34.53 11.86 -4.81
CA ALA A 209 -34.36 13.11 -4.06
C ALA A 209 -32.93 13.30 -3.53
N PRO A 210 -32.26 12.28 -2.95
CA PRO A 210 -30.84 12.37 -2.62
C PRO A 210 -29.94 12.63 -3.84
N SER A 211 -30.14 11.92 -4.95
CA SER A 211 -29.30 12.09 -6.15
C SER A 211 -29.40 13.50 -6.73
N ILE A 212 -30.61 14.07 -6.81
CA ILE A 212 -30.80 15.46 -7.26
C ILE A 212 -30.03 16.43 -6.36
N ARG A 213 -30.14 16.28 -5.03
CA ARG A 213 -29.41 17.14 -4.08
C ARG A 213 -27.89 17.04 -4.28
N LEU A 214 -27.37 15.83 -4.50
CA LEU A 214 -25.94 15.63 -4.73
C LEU A 214 -25.48 16.33 -6.01
N VAL A 215 -26.17 16.12 -7.13
CA VAL A 215 -25.85 16.77 -8.42
C VAL A 215 -25.91 18.30 -8.29
N VAL A 216 -26.93 18.85 -7.64
CA VAL A 216 -27.05 20.30 -7.42
C VAL A 216 -25.89 20.83 -6.57
N SER A 217 -25.56 20.16 -5.45
CA SER A 217 -24.43 20.58 -4.59
C SER A 217 -23.10 20.59 -5.34
N MET A 218 -22.88 19.60 -6.21
CA MET A 218 -21.66 19.51 -7.01
C MET A 218 -21.61 20.59 -8.10
N ALA A 219 -22.74 20.88 -8.75
CA ALA A 219 -22.84 21.93 -9.76
C ALA A 219 -22.70 23.34 -9.16
N ALA A 220 -23.18 23.55 -7.93
CA ALA A 220 -23.03 24.81 -7.19
C ALA A 220 -21.58 25.06 -6.72
N GLY A 221 -20.65 24.13 -6.93
CA GLY A 221 -19.28 24.26 -6.44
C GLY A 221 -19.16 24.11 -4.92
N GLU A 222 -20.18 23.56 -4.25
CA GLU A 222 -20.13 23.21 -2.82
C GLU A 222 -19.30 21.93 -2.63
N GLY A 223 -18.07 21.94 -3.13
CA GLY A 223 -17.04 21.00 -2.69
C GLY A 223 -16.72 21.31 -1.25
N VAL A 224 -16.99 20.34 -0.36
CA VAL A 224 -16.68 20.31 1.08
C VAL A 224 -15.57 21.30 1.48
N SER A 225 -15.96 22.51 1.87
CA SER A 225 -15.14 23.35 2.73
C SER A 225 -15.31 22.81 4.15
N GLN A 226 -14.52 21.80 4.51
CA GLN A 226 -14.14 21.67 5.91
C GLN A 226 -13.12 22.78 6.18
N ALA A 227 -13.58 23.85 6.83
CA ALA A 227 -12.72 24.83 7.44
C ALA A 227 -11.84 24.12 8.49
N VAL A 228 -10.58 23.92 8.17
CA VAL A 228 -9.52 23.64 9.15
C VAL A 228 -9.22 24.98 9.84
N PRO A 229 -9.44 25.12 11.16
CA PRO A 229 -8.94 26.30 11.85
C PRO A 229 -7.40 26.28 11.80
N ALA A 230 -6.84 27.34 11.25
CA ALA A 230 -5.40 27.55 11.17
C ALA A 230 -4.78 27.50 12.56
N GLY A 231 -3.86 26.55 12.75
CA GLY A 231 -3.05 26.46 13.96
C GLY A 231 -2.74 25.02 14.33
N THR A 232 -1.71 24.44 13.70
CA THR A 232 -0.55 23.75 14.33
C THR A 232 0.21 23.00 13.23
N SER A 233 1.54 23.11 13.28
CA SER A 233 2.57 22.78 12.29
C SER A 233 2.43 21.52 11.44
N PRO A 234 2.93 21.51 10.19
CA PRO A 234 2.90 20.32 9.35
C PRO A 234 3.95 19.29 9.80
N HIS A 235 3.45 18.13 10.24
CA HIS A 235 4.21 16.90 10.32
C HIS A 235 4.55 16.45 8.88
N ILE A 236 5.83 16.24 8.61
CA ILE A 236 6.35 15.80 7.32
C ILE A 236 5.74 14.43 6.97
N SER A 237 5.07 14.36 5.81
CA SER A 237 4.54 13.12 5.23
C SER A 237 5.64 12.40 4.43
N PRO A 238 5.84 11.08 4.61
CA PRO A 238 7.02 10.36 4.11
C PRO A 238 6.86 9.78 2.68
N TYR A 239 5.94 10.29 1.87
CA TYR A 239 5.70 9.80 0.50
C TYR A 239 6.23 10.76 -0.56
N LEU A 240 7.56 10.88 -0.67
CA LEU A 240 8.23 11.22 -1.92
C LEU A 240 9.66 10.64 -1.91
N PRO A 241 10.16 10.11 -3.06
CA PRO A 241 11.39 9.32 -3.11
C PRO A 241 12.64 10.18 -3.35
N ILE A 242 13.78 9.66 -2.85
CA ILE A 242 15.13 9.88 -3.37
C ILE A 242 15.35 8.88 -4.51
#